data_AF-A0A923VBB4-F1
#
_entry.id   AF-A0A923VBB4-F1
#
_cell.length_a   1.000
_cell.length_b   1.000
_cell.length_c   1.000
_cell.angle_alpha   90.00
_cell.angle_beta   90.00
_cell.angle_gamma   90.00
#
_symmetry.space_group_name_H-M   'P 1'
#
loop_
_entity.id
_entity.type
_entity.pdbx_description
1 polymer ?
#
loop_
_entity_poly.entity_id
_entity_poly.type
_entity_poly.pdbx_seq_one_letter_code
_entity_poly.pdbx_strand_id
1 'polypeptide(L)'
;MEEIEVPLESTQESINEAAHHAKESWISKTALFSAIVAVIAALASLLAGHHSNEAMISQIKASDSWSYYQAKGVKAAILENKMQVLASLGKSHQGDQEKLDQYKQQQEEISEKSEELQKESEHHLKIHEILARAVTLFQVAIAITAITVLTRRKRFMLVSFGFSLIAVIFFIQALIQP
;
A
#
# COMPACT_ATOMS: atom_id res chain seq x y z
N MET A 1 75.24 -23.94 -5.74
CA MET A 1 74.26 -23.07 -5.05
C MET A 1 72.92 -23.61 -5.47
N GLU A 2 72.22 -24.31 -4.58
CA GLU A 2 70.81 -24.66 -4.82
C GLU A 2 70.05 -23.34 -4.89
N GLU A 3 69.46 -23.05 -6.05
CA GLU A 3 68.50 -21.97 -6.16
C GLU A 3 67.35 -22.30 -5.20
N ILE A 4 67.27 -21.55 -4.11
CA ILE A 4 66.09 -21.52 -3.26
C ILE A 4 65.01 -20.85 -4.10
N GLU A 5 64.34 -21.64 -4.93
CA GLU A 5 63.13 -21.22 -5.62
C GLU A 5 62.10 -20.87 -4.55
N VAL A 6 61.95 -19.58 -4.31
CA VAL A 6 60.94 -19.04 -3.39
C VAL A 6 59.59 -19.60 -3.86
N PRO A 7 58.78 -20.24 -2.99
CA PRO A 7 57.58 -20.99 -3.37
C PRO A 7 56.42 -20.01 -3.69
N LEU A 8 56.65 -19.15 -4.67
CA LEU A 8 55.71 -18.13 -5.12
C LEU A 8 54.54 -18.79 -5.83
N GLU A 9 54.75 -19.90 -6.55
CA GLU A 9 53.72 -20.59 -7.32
C GLU A 9 52.65 -21.24 -6.43
N SER A 10 53.06 -21.99 -5.39
CA SER A 10 52.10 -22.56 -4.42
C SER A 10 51.39 -21.50 -3.58
N THR A 11 52.07 -20.37 -3.32
CA THR A 11 51.47 -19.21 -2.67
C THR A 11 50.45 -18.52 -3.59
N GLN A 12 50.74 -18.42 -4.89
CA GLN A 12 49.85 -17.85 -5.90
C GLN A 12 48.61 -18.74 -6.12
N GLU A 13 48.81 -20.06 -6.15
CA GLU A 13 47.75 -21.06 -6.34
C GLU A 13 46.78 -21.07 -5.15
N SER A 14 47.30 -21.10 -3.92
CA SER A 14 46.48 -21.01 -2.71
C SER A 14 45.73 -19.69 -2.57
N ILE A 15 46.32 -18.56 -3.00
CA ILE A 15 45.64 -17.26 -3.05
C ILE A 15 44.51 -17.27 -4.10
N ASN A 16 44.74 -17.86 -5.28
CA ASN A 16 43.74 -17.96 -6.32
C ASN A 16 42.57 -18.86 -5.90
N GLU A 17 42.85 -20.03 -5.34
CA GLU A 17 41.84 -20.96 -4.84
C GLU A 17 41.01 -20.34 -3.71
N ALA A 18 41.65 -19.69 -2.74
CA ALA A 18 40.96 -18.94 -1.69
C ALA A 18 40.11 -17.78 -2.25
N ALA A 19 40.59 -17.08 -3.27
CA ALA A 19 39.84 -16.01 -3.93
C ALA A 19 38.62 -16.55 -4.70
N HIS A 20 38.73 -17.71 -5.34
CA HIS A 20 37.61 -18.39 -6.01
C HIS A 20 36.53 -18.83 -5.02
N HIS A 21 36.90 -19.49 -3.92
CA HIS A 21 35.97 -19.88 -2.86
C HIS A 21 35.30 -18.68 -2.18
N ALA A 22 36.06 -17.62 -1.89
CA ALA A 22 35.51 -16.39 -1.32
C ALA A 22 34.51 -15.71 -2.26
N LYS A 23 34.72 -15.81 -3.57
CA LYS A 23 33.83 -15.25 -4.60
C LYS A 23 32.53 -16.02 -4.73
N GLU A 24 32.57 -17.35 -4.71
CA GLU A 24 31.37 -18.19 -4.69
C GLU A 24 30.55 -17.99 -3.41
N SER A 25 31.22 -17.96 -2.25
CA SER A 25 30.59 -17.66 -0.96
C SER A 25 29.93 -16.27 -0.96
N TRP A 26 30.57 -15.26 -1.54
CA TRP A 26 30.01 -13.92 -1.65
C TRP A 26 28.74 -13.89 -2.51
N ILE A 27 28.77 -14.52 -3.69
CA ILE A 27 27.60 -14.60 -4.59
C ILE A 27 26.43 -15.29 -3.88
N SER A 28 26.68 -16.41 -3.20
CA SER A 28 25.68 -17.16 -2.45
C SER A 28 25.03 -16.31 -1.33
N LYS A 29 25.83 -15.56 -0.56
CA LYS A 29 25.32 -14.63 0.47
C LYS A 29 24.46 -13.52 -0.11
N THR A 30 24.85 -12.91 -1.24
CA THR A 30 24.03 -11.90 -1.92
C THR A 30 22.71 -12.46 -2.45
N ALA A 31 22.71 -13.71 -2.95
CA ALA A 31 21.49 -14.36 -3.40
C ALA A 31 20.53 -14.63 -2.23
N LEU A 32 21.06 -15.10 -1.09
CA LEU A 32 20.27 -15.28 0.14
C LEU A 32 19.66 -13.95 0.63
N PHE A 33 20.45 -12.87 0.63
CA PHE A 33 19.94 -11.53 0.96
C PHE A 33 18.80 -11.11 0.03
N SER A 34 18.98 -11.27 -1.28
CA SER A 34 17.92 -10.96 -2.27
C SER A 34 16.66 -11.77 -2.03
N ALA A 35 16.78 -13.04 -1.63
CA ALA A 35 15.63 -13.89 -1.33
C ALA A 35 14.87 -13.41 -0.09
N ILE A 36 15.58 -13.01 0.98
CA ILE A 36 14.97 -12.45 2.18
C ILE A 36 14.23 -11.14 1.85
N VAL A 37 14.86 -10.24 1.11
CA VAL A 37 14.23 -8.99 0.66
C VAL A 37 12.98 -9.26 -0.19
N ALA A 38 13.02 -10.27 -1.06
CA ALA A 38 11.86 -10.67 -1.87
C ALA A 38 10.69 -11.17 -1.02
N VAL A 39 10.95 -11.94 0.04
CA VAL A 39 9.89 -12.37 0.98
C VAL A 39 9.26 -11.18 1.68
N ILE A 40 10.07 -10.23 2.17
CA ILE A 40 9.56 -9.00 2.82
C ILE A 40 8.75 -8.16 1.80
N ALA A 41 9.23 -8.03 0.57
CA ALA A 41 8.52 -7.33 -0.50
C ALA A 41 7.16 -7.96 -0.80
N ALA A 42 7.09 -9.30 -0.84
CA ALA A 42 5.84 -10.03 -1.04
C ALA A 42 4.85 -9.80 0.11
N LEU A 43 5.31 -9.83 1.36
CA LEU A 43 4.49 -9.52 2.53
C LEU A 43 3.98 -8.08 2.51
N ALA A 44 4.85 -7.11 2.19
CA ALA A 44 4.47 -5.71 2.05
C ALA A 44 3.44 -5.51 0.92
N SER A 45 3.60 -6.21 -0.20
CA SER A 45 2.65 -6.18 -1.31
C SER A 45 1.30 -6.76 -0.94
N LEU A 46 1.27 -7.83 -0.14
CA LEU A 46 0.03 -8.43 0.34
C LEU A 46 -0.72 -7.47 1.29
N LEU A 47 0.00 -6.86 2.23
CA LEU A 47 -0.58 -5.85 3.14
C LEU A 47 -1.08 -4.62 2.36
N ALA A 48 -0.31 -4.13 1.39
CA ALA A 48 -0.72 -3.03 0.52
C ALA A 48 -2.03 -3.38 -0.20
N GLY A 49 -2.13 -4.59 -0.74
CA GLY A 49 -3.34 -5.08 -1.41
C GLY A 49 -4.55 -5.16 -0.46
N HIS A 50 -4.35 -5.62 0.77
CA HIS A 50 -5.42 -5.67 1.77
C HIS A 50 -5.98 -4.28 2.09
N HIS A 51 -5.11 -3.31 2.40
CA HIS A 51 -5.55 -1.93 2.66
C HIS A 51 -6.20 -1.28 1.43
N SER A 52 -5.69 -1.53 0.22
CA SER A 52 -6.33 -1.04 -1.01
C SER A 52 -7.74 -1.61 -1.19
N ASN A 53 -7.94 -2.88 -0.83
CA ASN A 53 -9.25 -3.53 -0.95
C ASN A 53 -10.23 -2.98 0.08
N GLU A 54 -9.79 -2.80 1.33
CA GLU A 54 -10.65 -2.24 2.38
C GLU A 54 -11.02 -0.79 2.07
N ALA A 55 -10.06 0.02 1.62
CA ALA A 55 -10.31 1.37 1.12
C ALA A 55 -11.37 1.40 0.03
N MET A 56 -11.26 0.50 -0.95
CA MET A 56 -12.22 0.39 -2.05
C MET A 56 -13.61 0.00 -1.54
N ILE A 57 -13.71 -0.97 -0.63
CA ILE A 57 -14.99 -1.37 -0.03
C ILE A 57 -15.64 -0.19 0.71
N SER A 58 -14.91 0.53 1.55
CA SER A 58 -15.46 1.69 2.27
C SER A 58 -15.83 2.82 1.32
N GLN A 59 -15.07 3.06 0.25
CA GLN A 59 -15.44 4.05 -0.78
C GLN A 59 -16.72 3.67 -1.53
N ILE A 60 -16.91 2.38 -1.85
CA ILE A 60 -18.15 1.87 -2.47
C ILE A 60 -19.32 2.09 -1.53
N LYS A 61 -19.19 1.71 -0.24
CA LYS A 61 -20.25 1.93 0.77
C LYS A 61 -20.57 3.42 0.94
N ALA A 62 -19.57 4.30 0.90
CA ALA A 62 -19.77 5.75 0.96
C ALA A 62 -20.54 6.26 -0.26
N SER A 63 -20.20 5.78 -1.46
CA SER A 63 -20.90 6.10 -2.72
C SER A 63 -22.34 5.61 -2.72
N ASP A 64 -22.59 4.41 -2.20
CA ASP A 64 -23.94 3.86 -2.03
C ASP A 64 -24.75 4.73 -1.05
N SER A 65 -24.12 5.15 0.05
CA SER A 65 -24.75 6.04 1.04
C SER A 65 -25.13 7.38 0.40
N TRP A 66 -24.26 7.97 -0.44
CA TRP A 66 -24.59 9.19 -1.17
C TRP A 66 -25.74 9.00 -2.17
N SER A 67 -25.81 7.84 -2.80
CA SER A 67 -26.93 7.48 -3.68
C SER A 67 -28.24 7.37 -2.90
N TYR A 68 -28.21 6.79 -1.69
CA TYR A 68 -29.37 6.75 -0.79
C TYR A 68 -29.78 8.14 -0.30
N TYR A 69 -28.81 9.00 0.05
CA TYR A 69 -29.06 10.40 0.42
C TYR A 69 -29.83 11.12 -0.69
N GLN A 70 -29.34 11.05 -1.92
CA GLN A 70 -29.99 11.67 -3.08
C GLN A 70 -31.41 11.12 -3.30
N ALA A 71 -31.60 9.81 -3.20
CA ALA A 71 -32.92 9.20 -3.34
C ALA A 71 -33.91 9.69 -2.26
N LYS A 72 -33.44 9.93 -1.03
CA LYS A 72 -34.26 10.53 0.05
C LYS A 72 -34.57 12.00 -0.22
N GLY A 73 -33.60 12.76 -0.71
CA GLY A 73 -33.80 14.15 -1.14
C GLY A 73 -34.87 14.28 -2.22
N VAL A 74 -34.87 13.39 -3.23
CA VAL A 74 -35.91 13.35 -4.26
C VAL A 74 -37.29 13.02 -3.65
N LYS A 75 -37.38 12.06 -2.73
CA LYS A 75 -38.65 11.73 -2.04
C LYS A 75 -39.16 12.89 -1.19
N ALA A 76 -38.26 13.59 -0.48
CA ALA A 76 -38.59 14.78 0.28
C ALA A 76 -39.11 15.90 -0.63
N ALA A 77 -38.43 16.18 -1.75
CA ALA A 77 -38.85 17.18 -2.72
C ALA A 77 -40.21 16.85 -3.36
N ILE A 78 -40.47 15.58 -3.70
CA ILE A 78 -41.79 15.15 -4.21
C ILE A 78 -42.88 15.37 -3.15
N LEU A 79 -42.60 15.02 -1.89
CA LEU A 79 -43.55 15.20 -0.79
C LEU A 79 -43.83 16.68 -0.53
N GLU A 80 -42.80 17.51 -0.54
CA GLU A 80 -42.91 18.97 -0.41
C GLU A 80 -43.76 19.57 -1.54
N ASN A 81 -43.53 19.15 -2.79
CA ASN A 81 -44.36 19.57 -3.93
C ASN A 81 -45.83 19.14 -3.77
N LYS A 82 -46.09 17.89 -3.35
CA LYS A 82 -47.44 17.40 -3.04
C LYS A 82 -48.09 18.29 -1.96
N MET A 83 -47.32 18.69 -0.95
CA MET A 83 -47.81 19.59 0.09
C MET A 83 -48.14 20.99 -0.44
N GLN A 84 -47.28 21.59 -1.24
CA GLN A 84 -47.60 22.88 -1.85
C GLN A 84 -48.85 22.83 -2.72
N VAL A 85 -49.02 21.75 -3.51
CA VAL A 85 -50.20 21.56 -4.36
C VAL A 85 -51.48 21.41 -3.54
N LEU A 86 -51.55 20.52 -2.54
CA LEU A 86 -52.82 20.40 -1.80
C LEU A 86 -53.12 21.65 -0.96
N ALA A 87 -52.11 22.46 -0.60
CA ALA A 87 -52.29 23.72 0.12
C ALA A 87 -52.92 24.78 -0.79
N SER A 88 -52.47 24.86 -2.04
CA SER A 88 -53.09 25.70 -3.06
C SER A 88 -54.54 25.30 -3.37
N LEU A 89 -54.89 24.03 -3.17
CA LEU A 89 -56.23 23.48 -3.37
C LEU A 89 -57.11 23.54 -2.09
N GLY A 90 -56.61 24.10 -0.98
CA GLY A 90 -57.34 24.17 0.29
C GLY A 90 -57.62 22.82 0.95
N LYS A 91 -56.89 21.77 0.57
CA LYS A 91 -57.02 20.41 1.13
C LYS A 91 -55.99 20.18 2.24
N SER A 92 -56.34 19.30 3.19
CA SER A 92 -55.50 18.94 4.36
C SER A 92 -54.34 18.00 3.99
N HIS A 93 -53.22 18.11 4.73
CA HIS A 93 -51.98 17.33 4.57
C HIS A 93 -51.52 16.67 5.88
N GLN A 94 -52.47 16.33 6.74
CA GLN A 94 -52.16 15.75 8.05
C GLN A 94 -51.18 14.57 7.93
N GLY A 95 -50.04 14.68 8.62
CA GLY A 95 -48.98 13.67 8.67
C GLY A 95 -47.92 13.73 7.56
N ASP A 96 -48.07 14.59 6.53
CA ASP A 96 -47.04 14.72 5.47
C ASP A 96 -45.84 15.57 5.95
N GLN A 97 -46.04 16.54 6.85
CA GLN A 97 -44.95 17.33 7.46
C GLN A 97 -44.01 16.46 8.30
N GLU A 98 -44.57 15.57 9.13
CA GLU A 98 -43.80 14.68 9.98
C GLU A 98 -42.95 13.69 9.15
N LYS A 99 -43.50 13.20 8.02
CA LYS A 99 -42.75 12.38 7.07
C LYS A 99 -41.63 13.15 6.37
N LEU A 100 -41.85 14.42 6.06
CA LEU A 100 -40.83 15.30 5.48
C LEU A 100 -39.66 15.47 6.46
N ASP A 101 -39.96 15.73 7.73
CA ASP A 101 -38.96 15.88 8.78
C ASP A 101 -38.19 14.57 9.01
N GLN A 102 -38.88 13.41 9.00
CA GLN A 102 -38.24 12.09 9.02
C GLN A 102 -37.28 11.87 7.84
N TYR A 103 -37.63 12.29 6.62
CA TYR A 103 -36.73 12.17 5.46
C TYR A 103 -35.53 13.10 5.52
N LYS A 104 -35.66 14.27 6.16
CA LYS A 104 -34.54 15.19 6.39
C LYS A 104 -33.59 14.63 7.46
N GLN A 105 -34.13 14.11 8.55
CA GLN A 105 -33.33 13.46 9.60
C GLN A 105 -32.57 12.24 9.06
N GLN A 106 -33.25 11.38 8.27
CA GLN A 106 -32.58 10.25 7.61
C GLN A 106 -31.46 10.69 6.65
N GLN A 107 -31.62 11.83 5.96
CA GLN A 107 -30.57 12.38 5.10
C GLN A 107 -29.35 12.81 5.92
N GLU A 108 -29.56 13.44 7.07
CA GLU A 108 -28.48 13.85 7.97
C GLU A 108 -27.70 12.64 8.50
N GLU A 109 -28.39 11.62 9.01
CA GLU A 109 -27.79 10.36 9.47
C GLU A 109 -27.00 9.64 8.35
N ILE A 110 -27.54 9.61 7.12
CA ILE A 110 -26.84 9.02 5.98
C ILE A 110 -25.58 9.81 5.61
N SER A 111 -25.63 11.15 5.71
CA SER A 111 -24.49 12.02 5.40
C SER A 111 -23.36 11.80 6.40
N GLU A 112 -23.66 11.77 7.69
CA GLU A 112 -22.66 11.52 8.74
C GLU A 112 -21.97 10.17 8.54
N LYS A 113 -22.76 9.11 8.29
CA LYS A 113 -22.23 7.78 8.02
C LYS A 113 -21.40 7.71 6.74
N SER A 114 -21.78 8.46 5.71
CA SER A 114 -21.01 8.55 4.46
C SER A 114 -19.65 9.21 4.69
N GLU A 115 -19.58 10.26 5.52
CA GLU A 115 -18.34 10.93 5.87
C GLU A 115 -17.42 10.03 6.70
N GLU A 116 -17.96 9.24 7.62
CA GLU A 116 -17.19 8.23 8.38
C GLU A 116 -16.56 7.18 7.45
N LEU A 117 -17.34 6.63 6.52
CA LEU A 117 -16.86 5.66 5.53
C LEU A 117 -15.81 6.26 4.59
N GLN A 118 -15.96 7.54 4.23
CA GLN A 118 -14.98 8.28 3.43
C GLN A 118 -13.65 8.42 4.18
N LYS A 119 -13.69 8.77 5.47
CA LYS A 119 -12.49 8.88 6.32
C LYS A 119 -11.79 7.53 6.51
N GLU A 120 -12.56 6.47 6.71
CA GLU A 120 -12.04 5.10 6.78
C GLU A 120 -11.34 4.71 5.46
N SER A 121 -11.97 5.01 4.32
CA SER A 121 -11.37 4.76 3.01
C SER A 121 -10.03 5.51 2.82
N GLU A 122 -10.01 6.81 3.11
CA GLU A 122 -8.80 7.63 3.00
C GLU A 122 -7.67 7.15 3.91
N HIS A 123 -8.01 6.69 5.10
CA HIS A 123 -7.06 6.13 6.05
C HIS A 123 -6.40 4.86 5.48
N HIS A 124 -7.19 3.90 5.00
CA HIS A 124 -6.65 2.71 4.35
C HIS A 124 -5.84 3.05 3.09
N LEU A 125 -6.24 4.05 2.30
CA LEU A 125 -5.47 4.50 1.13
C LEU A 125 -4.09 5.06 1.50
N LYS A 126 -3.99 5.85 2.59
CA LYS A 126 -2.70 6.38 3.05
C LYS A 126 -1.74 5.25 3.41
N ILE A 127 -2.23 4.24 4.13
CA ILE A 127 -1.42 3.06 4.49
C ILE A 127 -1.00 2.30 3.23
N HIS A 128 -1.94 2.06 2.30
CA HIS A 128 -1.65 1.44 1.01
C HIS A 128 -0.55 2.19 0.25
N GLU A 129 -0.61 3.52 0.18
CA GLU A 129 0.35 4.33 -0.55
C GLU A 129 1.76 4.20 0.03
N ILE A 130 1.91 4.22 1.36
CA ILE A 130 3.21 4.04 2.03
C ILE A 130 3.74 2.63 1.77
N LEU A 131 2.89 1.61 1.87
CA LEU A 131 3.29 0.22 1.59
C LEU A 131 3.68 0.03 0.11
N ALA A 132 2.95 0.63 -0.84
CA ALA A 132 3.28 0.59 -2.26
C ALA A 132 4.65 1.23 -2.55
N ARG A 133 4.95 2.36 -1.91
CA ARG A 133 6.29 2.99 -1.96
C ARG A 133 7.38 2.07 -1.40
N ALA A 134 7.12 1.37 -0.30
CA ALA A 134 8.08 0.39 0.23
C ALA A 134 8.30 -0.79 -0.73
N VAL A 135 7.23 -1.34 -1.30
CA VAL A 135 7.29 -2.46 -2.27
C VAL A 135 8.11 -2.08 -3.50
N THR A 136 7.89 -0.90 -4.07
CA THR A 136 8.65 -0.44 -5.24
C THR A 136 10.14 -0.29 -4.93
N LEU A 137 10.51 0.23 -3.75
CA LEU A 137 11.90 0.31 -3.32
C LEU A 137 12.54 -1.07 -3.13
N PHE A 138 11.81 -2.04 -2.58
CA PHE A 138 12.31 -3.42 -2.50
C PHE A 138 12.53 -4.04 -3.88
N GLN A 139 11.62 -3.83 -4.82
CA GLN A 139 11.78 -4.32 -6.20
C GLN A 139 13.03 -3.72 -6.88
N VAL A 140 13.27 -2.42 -6.70
CA VAL A 140 14.49 -1.75 -7.18
C VAL A 140 15.74 -2.36 -6.52
N ALA A 141 15.72 -2.58 -5.20
CA ALA A 141 16.84 -3.22 -4.49
C ALA A 141 17.14 -4.64 -5.01
N ILE A 142 16.10 -5.45 -5.26
CA ILE A 142 16.23 -6.80 -5.83
C ILE A 142 16.83 -6.72 -7.24
N ALA A 143 16.36 -5.81 -8.09
CA ALA A 143 16.91 -5.61 -9.44
C ALA A 143 18.40 -5.23 -9.41
N ILE A 144 18.78 -4.29 -8.54
CA ILE A 144 20.19 -3.90 -8.35
C ILE A 144 21.01 -5.07 -7.81
N THR A 145 20.44 -5.90 -6.92
CA THR A 145 21.12 -7.10 -6.41
C THR A 145 21.37 -8.12 -7.53
N ALA A 146 20.40 -8.35 -8.41
CA ALA A 146 20.57 -9.21 -9.58
C ALA A 146 21.68 -8.68 -10.52
N ILE A 147 21.69 -7.37 -10.81
CA ILE A 147 22.75 -6.73 -11.61
C ILE A 147 24.12 -6.87 -10.93
N THR A 148 24.18 -6.77 -9.59
CA THR A 148 25.41 -6.92 -8.82
C THR A 148 25.99 -8.32 -8.95
N VAL A 149 25.15 -9.35 -8.87
CA VAL A 149 25.55 -10.75 -9.06
C VAL A 149 26.07 -10.98 -10.48
N LEU A 150 25.38 -10.44 -11.50
CA LEU A 150 25.77 -10.59 -12.90
C LEU A 150 27.07 -9.85 -13.24
N THR A 151 27.21 -8.61 -12.77
CA THR A 151 28.34 -7.72 -13.09
C THR A 151 29.55 -7.97 -12.17
N ARG A 152 29.37 -8.74 -11.08
CA ARG A 152 30.40 -9.04 -10.06
C ARG A 152 31.05 -7.78 -9.46
N ARG A 153 30.35 -6.64 -9.47
CA ARG A 153 30.85 -5.35 -8.96
C ARG A 153 30.24 -5.04 -7.59
N LYS A 154 31.08 -5.08 -6.55
CA LYS A 154 30.69 -4.82 -5.14
C LYS A 154 30.08 -3.43 -4.90
N ARG A 155 30.36 -2.43 -5.75
CA ARG A 155 29.81 -1.07 -5.62
C ARG A 155 28.27 -1.04 -5.71
N PHE A 156 27.69 -1.86 -6.57
CA PHE A 156 26.23 -1.95 -6.71
C PHE A 156 25.56 -2.60 -5.49
N MET A 157 26.30 -3.43 -4.75
CA MET A 157 25.81 -4.04 -3.52
C MET A 157 25.53 -2.99 -2.45
N LEU A 158 26.41 -1.99 -2.30
CA LEU A 158 26.24 -0.90 -1.35
C LEU A 158 24.97 -0.08 -1.66
N VAL A 159 24.73 0.16 -2.96
CA VAL A 159 23.52 0.86 -3.42
C VAL A 159 22.27 0.05 -3.09
N SER A 160 22.27 -1.26 -3.37
CA SER A 160 21.16 -2.16 -3.01
C SER A 160 20.84 -2.13 -1.51
N PHE A 161 21.87 -2.19 -0.65
CA PHE A 161 21.68 -2.07 0.80
C PHE A 161 21.05 -0.74 1.20
N GLY A 162 21.45 0.37 0.57
CA GLY A 162 20.84 1.68 0.79
C GLY A 162 19.34 1.69 0.48
N PHE A 163 18.96 1.21 -0.71
CA PHE A 163 17.54 1.10 -1.10
C PHE A 163 16.76 0.18 -0.18
N SER A 164 17.33 -0.98 0.18
CA SER A 164 16.67 -1.93 1.06
C SER A 164 16.47 -1.39 2.47
N LEU A 165 17.40 -0.60 3.01
CA LEU A 165 17.27 0.04 4.31
C LEU A 165 16.15 1.09 4.32
N ILE A 166 16.11 1.93 3.27
CA ILE A 166 15.06 2.95 3.11
C ILE A 166 13.68 2.27 2.98
N ALA A 167 13.59 1.17 2.22
CA ALA A 167 12.37 0.40 2.07
C ALA A 167 11.86 -0.17 3.41
N VAL A 168 12.76 -0.70 4.25
CA VAL A 168 12.41 -1.19 5.59
C VAL A 168 11.88 -0.06 6.48
N ILE A 169 12.45 1.15 6.41
CA ILE A 169 11.96 2.30 7.17
C ILE A 169 10.51 2.64 6.76
N PHE A 170 10.22 2.73 5.45
CA PHE A 170 8.86 2.96 4.98
C PHE A 170 7.89 1.84 5.39
N PHE A 171 8.34 0.59 5.34
CA PHE A 171 7.54 -0.56 5.77
C PHE A 171 7.21 -0.51 7.26
N ILE A 172 8.18 -0.16 8.12
CA ILE A 172 7.96 -0.01 9.56
C ILE A 172 7.05 1.20 9.84
N GLN A 173 7.23 2.32 9.13
CA GLN A 173 6.34 3.48 9.27
C GLN A 173 4.89 3.14 8.94
N ALA A 174 4.66 2.37 7.88
CA ALA A 174 3.32 1.90 7.53
C ALA A 174 2.69 1.01 8.61
N LEU A 175 3.49 0.19 9.31
CA LEU A 175 3.00 -0.66 10.40
C LEU A 175 2.71 0.12 11.69
N ILE A 176 3.36 1.27 11.90
CA ILE A 176 3.24 2.09 13.12
C ILE A 176 2.08 3.10 13.01
N GLN A 177 1.61 3.42 11.82
CA GLN A 177 0.43 4.26 11.62
C GLN A 177 -0.80 3.36 11.46
N PRO A 178 -1.45 2.94 12.57
CA PRO A 178 -2.66 2.14 12.50
C PRO A 178 -3.80 2.94 11.90
#